data_AF-A0A1Y2C955-F1
#
_entry.id   AF-A0A1Y2C955-F1
#
_cell.length_a   1.000
_cell.length_b   1.000
_cell.length_c   1.000
_cell.angle_alpha   90.00
_cell.angle_beta   90.00
_cell.angle_gamma   90.00
#
_symmetry.space_group_name_H-M   'P 1'
#
loop_
_entity.id
_entity.type
_entity.pdbx_description
1 polymer ?
#
loop_
_entity_poly.entity_id
_entity_poly.type
_entity_poly.pdbx_seq_one_letter_code
_entity_poly.pdbx_strand_id
1 'polypeptide(L)'
;MNENNYIELSNVSYKPGSISINNCINISGNVNIYYSEFIGNNLCMNRLINFYGQDKYKLNIKNSYFNGEYSCSGLNIDNGLEININESSFENFYSNESNDGGVIKITNSKSYINHCIFKNNLAINKGGSLYLKDNLEFEINYSDFYNTTSIFGGCVAYITAESDIKSVAKFKNIYQQDTGGYGNVIKEGGLILFLDGYASVDLENFKGKNFSNYYHGGRLLVLSAYSKINIS
;
A
#
# COMPACT_ATOMS: atom_id res chain seq x y z
N MET A 1 24.10 -24.66 1.57
CA MET A 1 22.95 -23.73 1.66
C MET A 1 23.50 -22.36 1.30
N ASN A 2 23.18 -21.82 0.12
CA ASN A 2 23.71 -20.52 -0.28
C ASN A 2 22.93 -19.40 0.40
N GLU A 3 23.63 -18.61 1.21
CA GLU A 3 23.12 -17.40 1.89
C GLU A 3 22.99 -16.19 0.95
N ASN A 4 23.27 -16.33 -0.35
CA ASN A 4 23.60 -15.19 -1.22
C ASN A 4 22.64 -14.98 -2.41
N ASN A 5 21.33 -15.10 -2.21
CA ASN A 5 20.40 -14.49 -3.17
C ASN A 5 20.24 -13.03 -2.76
N TYR A 6 21.18 -12.19 -3.19
CA TYR A 6 21.21 -10.76 -2.91
C TYR A 6 21.10 -10.00 -4.23
N ILE A 7 20.17 -9.04 -4.28
CA ILE A 7 19.95 -8.16 -5.43
C ILE A 7 20.00 -6.74 -4.91
N GLU A 8 20.82 -5.90 -5.54
CA GLU A 8 20.87 -4.47 -5.27
C GLU A 8 20.59 -3.69 -6.55
N LEU A 9 19.59 -2.82 -6.47
CA LEU A 9 19.23 -1.86 -7.51
C LEU A 9 19.49 -0.47 -6.96
N SER A 10 20.55 0.18 -7.42
CA SER A 10 20.94 1.50 -6.95
C SER A 10 21.10 2.45 -8.14
N ASN A 11 20.47 3.62 -8.09
CA ASN A 11 20.45 4.61 -9.19
C ASN A 11 19.91 4.03 -10.52
N VAL A 12 18.91 3.15 -10.43
CA VAL A 12 18.27 2.54 -11.60
C VAL A 12 17.05 3.37 -12.01
N SER A 13 16.85 3.57 -13.31
CA SER A 13 15.56 4.03 -13.85
C SER A 13 14.96 2.93 -14.71
N TYR A 14 13.73 2.52 -14.39
CA TYR A 14 12.99 1.45 -15.07
C TYR A 14 11.73 1.99 -15.73
N LYS A 15 11.50 1.55 -16.98
CA LYS A 15 10.26 1.69 -17.73
C LYS A 15 9.93 0.37 -18.44
N PRO A 16 8.67 -0.11 -18.41
CA PRO A 16 8.27 -1.29 -19.16
C PRO A 16 8.51 -1.11 -20.65
N GLY A 17 8.85 -2.20 -21.32
CA GLY A 17 9.01 -2.25 -22.77
C GLY A 17 7.66 -2.20 -23.50
N SER A 18 7.52 -3.01 -24.55
CA SER A 18 6.31 -3.06 -25.39
C SER A 18 5.45 -4.30 -25.17
N ILE A 19 5.83 -5.19 -24.25
CA ILE A 19 5.17 -6.47 -24.02
C ILE A 19 4.31 -6.38 -22.76
N SER A 20 3.03 -6.74 -22.89
CA SER A 20 2.13 -6.85 -21.75
C SER A 20 2.47 -8.07 -20.91
N ILE A 21 2.64 -7.87 -19.61
CA ILE A 21 3.00 -8.90 -18.64
C ILE A 21 2.21 -8.70 -17.34
N ASN A 22 2.01 -9.78 -16.57
CA ASN A 22 1.24 -9.73 -15.33
C ASN A 22 1.85 -8.72 -14.35
N ASN A 23 3.08 -8.94 -13.92
CA ASN A 23 3.84 -7.97 -13.14
C ASN A 23 5.04 -7.53 -13.96
N CYS A 24 5.32 -6.23 -13.97
CA CYS A 24 6.42 -5.68 -14.76
C CYS A 24 7.79 -6.13 -14.27
N ILE A 25 7.93 -6.30 -12.97
CA ILE A 25 9.12 -6.82 -12.31
C ILE A 25 8.67 -7.91 -11.32
N ASN A 26 9.25 -9.11 -11.44
CA ASN A 26 9.12 -10.17 -10.45
C ASN A 26 10.48 -10.38 -9.80
N ILE A 27 10.55 -10.24 -8.48
CA ILE A 27 11.79 -10.32 -7.72
C ILE A 27 11.62 -11.22 -6.48
N SER A 28 12.70 -11.91 -6.12
CA SER A 28 12.81 -12.73 -4.91
C SER A 28 14.28 -12.73 -4.45
N GLY A 29 14.55 -13.23 -3.26
CA GLY A 29 15.86 -13.04 -2.61
C GLY A 29 15.89 -11.80 -1.72
N ASN A 30 17.00 -11.54 -1.06
CA ASN A 30 17.22 -10.32 -0.31
C ASN A 30 17.42 -9.15 -1.28
N VAL A 31 16.45 -8.24 -1.36
CA VAL A 31 16.44 -7.16 -2.34
C VAL A 31 16.63 -5.81 -1.67
N ASN A 32 17.55 -5.02 -2.20
CA ASN A 32 17.77 -3.64 -1.83
C ASN A 32 17.51 -2.73 -3.05
N ILE A 33 16.66 -1.72 -2.89
CA ILE A 33 16.32 -0.72 -3.93
C ILE A 33 16.60 0.67 -3.37
N TYR A 34 17.58 1.36 -3.93
CA TYR A 34 18.07 2.66 -3.45
C TYR A 34 18.13 3.68 -4.56
N TYR A 35 17.72 4.92 -4.29
CA TYR A 35 17.90 6.05 -5.21
C TYR A 35 17.40 5.76 -6.63
N SER A 36 16.34 4.96 -6.76
CA SER A 36 15.89 4.40 -8.03
C SER A 36 14.50 4.88 -8.40
N GLU A 37 14.21 4.89 -9.69
CA GLU A 37 12.95 5.30 -10.28
C GLU A 37 12.32 4.13 -11.04
N PHE A 38 11.04 3.87 -10.76
CA PHE A 38 10.27 2.85 -11.47
C PHE A 38 8.96 3.46 -11.96
N ILE A 39 8.80 3.51 -13.27
CA ILE A 39 7.61 4.06 -13.92
C ILE A 39 6.85 2.90 -14.56
N GLY A 40 5.61 2.67 -14.14
CA GLY A 40 4.72 1.69 -14.73
C GLY A 40 4.01 2.21 -15.98
N ASN A 41 3.28 1.32 -16.63
CA ASN A 41 2.33 1.66 -17.69
C ASN A 41 1.22 0.59 -17.74
N ASN A 42 0.30 0.73 -18.70
CA ASN A 42 -0.80 -0.22 -18.92
C ASN A 42 -0.36 -1.64 -19.33
N LEU A 43 0.93 -1.87 -19.59
CA LEU A 43 1.47 -3.20 -19.87
C LEU A 43 1.75 -4.00 -18.59
N CYS A 44 1.80 -3.33 -17.43
CA CYS A 44 1.85 -3.97 -16.11
C CYS A 44 0.43 -4.34 -15.66
N MET A 45 -0.10 -5.47 -16.15
CA MET A 45 -1.53 -5.80 -16.01
C MET A 45 -2.01 -5.88 -14.55
N ASN A 46 -1.16 -6.39 -13.67
CA ASN A 46 -1.42 -6.48 -12.24
C ASN A 46 -0.66 -5.36 -11.53
N ARG A 47 0.68 -5.44 -11.49
CA ARG A 47 1.51 -4.56 -10.67
C ARG A 47 2.85 -4.22 -11.30
N LEU A 48 3.40 -3.08 -10.88
CA LEU A 48 4.74 -2.65 -11.27
C LEU A 48 5.80 -3.63 -10.75
N ILE A 49 5.79 -3.93 -9.45
CA ILE A 49 6.73 -4.88 -8.83
C ILE A 49 5.97 -5.90 -7.99
N ASN A 50 6.42 -7.14 -8.08
CA ASN A 50 5.96 -8.24 -7.26
C ASN A 50 7.14 -8.91 -6.58
N PHE A 51 7.13 -8.91 -5.25
CA PHE A 51 8.16 -9.45 -4.38
C PHE A 51 7.69 -10.73 -3.69
N TYR A 52 8.42 -11.82 -3.92
CA TYR A 52 8.19 -13.12 -3.29
C TYR A 52 9.17 -13.35 -2.14
N GLY A 53 8.69 -13.16 -0.91
CA GLY A 53 9.52 -13.27 0.30
C GLY A 53 9.77 -14.70 0.78
N GLN A 54 8.81 -15.62 0.56
CA GLN A 54 8.92 -17.04 0.95
C GLN A 54 9.27 -17.27 2.44
N ASP A 55 8.81 -16.39 3.32
CA ASP A 55 9.10 -16.35 4.76
C ASP A 55 10.60 -16.29 5.10
N LYS A 56 11.43 -15.95 4.12
CA LYS A 56 12.89 -16.04 4.20
C LYS A 56 13.58 -14.74 3.80
N TYR A 57 13.02 -14.04 2.83
CA TYR A 57 13.70 -12.96 2.16
C TYR A 57 13.22 -11.59 2.62
N LYS A 58 14.17 -10.64 2.62
CA LYS A 58 13.95 -9.24 2.99
C LYS A 58 13.83 -8.35 1.76
N LEU A 59 13.09 -7.25 1.90
CA LEU A 59 13.01 -6.18 0.91
C LEU A 59 13.27 -4.84 1.60
N ASN A 60 14.29 -4.11 1.16
CA ASN A 60 14.56 -2.76 1.60
C ASN A 60 14.44 -1.80 0.43
N ILE A 61 13.54 -0.83 0.53
CA ILE A 61 13.37 0.27 -0.42
C ILE A 61 13.72 1.56 0.30
N LYS A 62 14.61 2.37 -0.27
CA LYS A 62 14.99 3.67 0.30
C LYS A 62 15.19 4.73 -0.78
N ASN A 63 14.78 5.97 -0.51
CA ASN A 63 15.06 7.12 -1.38
C ASN A 63 14.66 6.90 -2.84
N SER A 64 13.55 6.20 -3.08
CA SER A 64 13.17 5.76 -4.42
C SER A 64 11.80 6.30 -4.82
N TYR A 65 11.59 6.45 -6.12
CA TYR A 65 10.38 6.98 -6.72
C TYR A 65 9.66 5.91 -7.53
N PHE A 66 8.35 5.79 -7.31
CA PHE A 66 7.49 4.86 -8.02
C PHE A 66 6.29 5.63 -8.58
N ASN A 67 6.02 5.47 -9.87
CA ASN A 67 4.91 6.14 -10.54
C ASN A 67 4.13 5.15 -11.40
N GLY A 68 2.80 5.07 -11.23
CA GLY A 68 1.94 4.17 -11.97
C GLY A 68 1.37 4.73 -13.28
N GLU A 69 1.62 6.00 -13.60
CA GLU A 69 1.08 6.73 -14.78
C GLU A 69 -0.43 6.52 -14.97
N TYR A 70 -1.16 6.45 -13.87
CA TYR A 70 -2.59 6.15 -13.76
C TYR A 70 -3.03 4.88 -14.49
N SER A 71 -2.15 3.88 -14.59
CA SER A 71 -2.35 2.76 -15.50
C SER A 71 -2.07 1.38 -14.90
N CYS A 72 -1.37 1.30 -13.76
CA CYS A 72 -1.13 0.05 -13.05
C CYS A 72 -1.15 0.24 -11.54
N SER A 73 -1.15 -0.87 -10.81
CA SER A 73 -0.95 -0.90 -9.35
C SER A 73 0.55 -0.96 -9.02
N GLY A 74 0.93 -0.66 -7.77
CA GLY A 74 2.34 -0.50 -7.38
C GLY A 74 3.07 -1.80 -7.03
N LEU A 75 3.16 -2.09 -5.74
CA LEU A 75 3.92 -3.20 -5.16
C LEU A 75 2.99 -4.30 -4.67
N ASN A 76 3.33 -5.57 -4.93
CA ASN A 76 2.83 -6.70 -4.14
C ASN A 76 3.98 -7.30 -3.37
N ILE A 77 3.77 -7.48 -2.07
CA ILE A 77 4.72 -8.06 -1.13
C ILE A 77 4.01 -9.23 -0.47
N ASP A 78 4.57 -10.41 -0.67
CA ASP A 78 3.99 -11.66 -0.19
C ASP A 78 5.01 -12.46 0.62
N ASN A 79 4.62 -12.87 1.83
CA ASN A 79 5.42 -13.71 2.73
C ASN A 79 6.83 -13.14 2.98
N GLY A 80 6.93 -11.82 3.21
CA GLY A 80 8.16 -11.10 3.47
C GLY A 80 8.66 -11.30 4.89
N LEU A 81 9.92 -11.75 5.06
CA LEU A 81 10.51 -11.93 6.39
C LEU A 81 10.59 -10.59 7.14
N GLU A 82 11.07 -9.56 6.44
CA GLU A 82 11.20 -8.20 6.96
C GLU A 82 11.25 -7.22 5.78
N ILE A 83 10.36 -6.23 5.82
CA ILE A 83 10.14 -5.29 4.72
C ILE A 83 10.33 -3.88 5.27
N ASN A 84 11.26 -3.13 4.70
CA ASN A 84 11.55 -1.75 5.11
C ASN A 84 11.40 -0.82 3.91
N ILE A 85 10.47 0.13 3.96
CA ILE A 85 10.26 1.14 2.92
C ILE A 85 10.46 2.51 3.56
N ASN A 86 11.48 3.25 3.14
CA ASN A 86 11.86 4.49 3.80
C ASN A 86 12.09 5.62 2.79
N GLU A 87 11.71 6.85 3.14
CA GLU A 87 12.09 8.05 2.39
C GLU A 87 11.71 7.95 0.89
N SER A 88 10.58 7.33 0.55
CA SER A 88 10.21 6.99 -0.84
C SER A 88 8.83 7.54 -1.20
N SER A 89 8.60 7.80 -2.49
CA SER A 89 7.34 8.35 -3.00
C SER A 89 6.65 7.43 -3.99
N PHE A 90 5.33 7.36 -3.87
CA PHE A 90 4.46 6.51 -4.66
C PHE A 90 3.30 7.33 -5.25
N GLU A 91 3.33 7.53 -6.55
CA GLU A 91 2.44 8.48 -7.22
C GLU A 91 1.65 7.87 -8.38
N ASN A 92 0.45 8.41 -8.60
CA ASN A 92 -0.34 8.18 -9.80
C ASN A 92 -0.61 6.68 -10.07
N PHE A 93 -0.84 5.87 -9.04
CA PHE A 93 -1.24 4.47 -9.23
C PHE A 93 -2.74 4.34 -9.48
N TYR A 94 -3.11 3.37 -10.33
CA TYR A 94 -4.48 3.00 -10.63
C TYR A 94 -4.67 1.48 -10.48
N SER A 95 -5.56 1.07 -9.57
CA SER A 95 -5.94 -0.34 -9.41
C SER A 95 -7.35 -0.59 -9.92
N ASN A 96 -7.46 -1.47 -10.91
CA ASN A 96 -8.73 -1.91 -11.47
C ASN A 96 -9.50 -2.86 -10.51
N GLU A 97 -10.69 -3.30 -10.92
CA GLU A 97 -11.55 -4.18 -10.11
C GLU A 97 -10.94 -5.55 -9.81
N SER A 98 -10.04 -6.03 -10.67
CA SER A 98 -9.38 -7.33 -10.51
C SER A 98 -8.20 -7.30 -9.55
N ASN A 99 -7.77 -6.12 -9.10
CA ASN A 99 -6.64 -5.92 -8.21
C ASN A 99 -7.09 -5.23 -6.91
N ASP A 100 -6.88 -5.89 -5.77
CA ASP A 100 -7.03 -5.27 -4.45
C ASP A 100 -5.79 -4.44 -4.11
N GLY A 101 -5.93 -3.25 -3.52
CA GLY A 101 -4.79 -2.44 -3.07
C GLY A 101 -4.12 -1.63 -4.17
N GLY A 102 -4.34 -0.32 -4.15
CA GLY A 102 -3.91 0.65 -5.16
C GLY A 102 -2.39 0.73 -5.33
N VAL A 103 -1.67 1.05 -4.26
CA VAL A 103 -0.22 1.22 -4.33
C VAL A 103 0.48 -0.02 -3.82
N ILE A 104 0.38 -0.32 -2.52
CA ILE A 104 1.14 -1.40 -1.88
C ILE A 104 0.16 -2.40 -1.29
N LYS A 105 0.24 -3.64 -1.76
CA LYS A 105 -0.41 -4.80 -1.14
C LYS A 105 0.63 -5.59 -0.36
N ILE A 106 0.37 -5.84 0.92
CA ILE A 106 1.23 -6.60 1.82
C ILE A 106 0.43 -7.74 2.44
N THR A 107 0.92 -8.96 2.27
CA THR A 107 0.33 -10.19 2.79
C THR A 107 1.36 -10.96 3.63
N ASN A 108 0.97 -11.44 4.82
CA ASN A 108 1.77 -12.34 5.65
C ASN A 108 3.21 -11.86 5.90
N SER A 109 3.41 -10.57 6.17
CA SER A 109 4.76 -9.99 6.28
C SER A 109 4.94 -9.17 7.54
N LYS A 110 6.21 -8.95 7.93
CA LYS A 110 6.61 -7.91 8.89
C LYS A 110 7.10 -6.68 8.14
N SER A 111 6.40 -5.56 8.27
CA SER A 111 6.63 -4.40 7.40
C SER A 111 6.68 -3.08 8.15
N TYR A 112 7.66 -2.25 7.78
CA TYR A 112 7.90 -0.93 8.35
C TYR A 112 8.00 0.09 7.21
N ILE A 113 7.12 1.10 7.24
CA ILE A 113 7.08 2.18 6.24
C ILE A 113 7.33 3.50 6.95
N ASN A 114 8.38 4.24 6.59
CA ASN A 114 8.70 5.50 7.26
C ASN A 114 9.00 6.63 6.28
N HIS A 115 8.59 7.85 6.61
CA HIS A 115 8.95 9.04 5.82
C HIS A 115 8.58 8.91 4.34
N CYS A 116 7.41 8.32 4.04
CA CYS A 116 6.97 8.08 2.67
C CYS A 116 5.84 9.02 2.26
N ILE A 117 5.70 9.21 0.95
CA ILE A 117 4.64 10.04 0.35
C ILE A 117 3.81 9.18 -0.59
N PHE A 118 2.50 9.19 -0.42
CA PHE A 118 1.54 8.55 -1.32
C PHE A 118 0.66 9.63 -1.95
N LYS A 119 0.68 9.78 -3.27
CA LYS A 119 -0.01 10.88 -3.94
C LYS A 119 -0.79 10.48 -5.17
N ASN A 120 -2.00 11.02 -5.31
CA ASN A 120 -2.86 10.86 -6.49
C ASN A 120 -3.13 9.39 -6.85
N ASN A 121 -3.38 8.55 -5.84
CA ASN A 121 -3.58 7.12 -6.05
C ASN A 121 -5.08 6.79 -6.04
N LEU A 122 -5.53 5.99 -7.00
CA LEU A 122 -6.92 5.58 -7.15
C LEU A 122 -7.03 4.06 -7.21
N ALA A 123 -7.81 3.47 -6.29
CA ALA A 123 -8.23 2.08 -6.38
C ALA A 123 -9.73 2.00 -6.65
N ILE A 124 -10.14 1.18 -7.61
CA ILE A 124 -11.55 0.85 -7.76
C ILE A 124 -11.96 -0.04 -6.58
N ASN A 125 -11.23 -1.11 -6.31
CA ASN A 125 -11.49 -1.93 -5.13
C ASN A 125 -10.90 -1.30 -3.84
N LYS A 126 -10.92 -2.04 -2.74
CA LYS A 126 -10.49 -1.64 -1.40
C LYS A 126 -8.98 -1.34 -1.33
N GLY A 127 -8.61 -0.43 -0.44
CA GLY A 127 -7.22 -0.09 -0.12
C GLY A 127 -6.60 0.88 -1.12
N GLY A 128 -6.95 2.16 -1.04
CA GLY A 128 -6.52 3.18 -2.01
C GLY A 128 -5.00 3.32 -2.11
N SER A 129 -4.30 3.38 -0.97
CA SER A 129 -2.84 3.33 -0.95
C SER A 129 -2.35 1.96 -0.48
N LEU A 130 -2.87 1.48 0.65
CA LEU A 130 -2.41 0.29 1.31
C LEU A 130 -3.51 -0.78 1.35
N TYR A 131 -3.13 -2.02 1.08
CA TYR A 131 -3.94 -3.19 1.37
C TYR A 131 -3.15 -4.15 2.23
N LEU A 132 -3.62 -4.38 3.44
CA LEU A 132 -2.94 -5.14 4.48
C LEU A 132 -3.77 -6.39 4.77
N LYS A 133 -3.21 -7.57 4.50
CA LYS A 133 -3.84 -8.85 4.81
C LYS A 133 -2.94 -9.70 5.68
N ASP A 134 -3.47 -10.15 6.82
CA ASP A 134 -2.81 -11.12 7.70
C ASP A 134 -1.36 -10.74 8.07
N ASN A 135 -1.12 -9.44 8.28
CA ASN A 135 0.22 -8.95 8.58
C ASN A 135 0.69 -9.45 9.93
N LEU A 136 1.94 -9.89 9.99
CA LEU A 136 2.56 -10.39 11.22
C LEU A 136 2.98 -9.24 12.13
N GLU A 137 3.42 -8.13 11.52
CA GLU A 137 3.74 -6.86 12.17
C GLU A 137 3.66 -5.76 11.12
N PHE A 138 3.02 -4.64 11.43
CA PHE A 138 2.95 -3.50 10.52
C PHE A 138 3.06 -2.19 11.29
N GLU A 139 4.00 -1.34 10.89
CA GLU A 139 4.06 0.05 11.33
C GLU A 139 4.28 0.97 10.13
N ILE A 140 3.49 2.04 10.05
CA ILE A 140 3.76 3.18 9.20
C ILE A 140 3.90 4.44 10.05
N ASN A 141 4.97 5.20 9.81
CA ASN A 141 5.30 6.38 10.59
C ASN A 141 5.73 7.56 9.71
N TYR A 142 5.41 8.79 10.15
CA TYR A 142 5.82 10.04 9.49
C TYR A 142 5.56 10.05 7.98
N SER A 143 4.38 9.59 7.55
CA SER A 143 4.07 9.43 6.13
C SER A 143 2.82 10.19 5.75
N ASP A 144 2.81 10.72 4.54
CA ASP A 144 1.77 11.61 4.04
C ASP A 144 0.98 10.99 2.89
N PHE A 145 -0.33 11.23 2.91
CA PHE A 145 -1.29 10.76 1.92
C PHE A 145 -2.02 11.94 1.28
N TYR A 146 -1.80 12.17 0.00
CA TYR A 146 -2.41 13.25 -0.76
C TYR A 146 -3.30 12.67 -1.85
N ASN A 147 -4.59 13.00 -1.83
CA ASN A 147 -5.52 12.64 -2.90
C ASN A 147 -5.50 11.14 -3.21
N THR A 148 -5.51 10.33 -2.15
CA THR A 148 -5.57 8.87 -2.25
C THR A 148 -7.01 8.44 -2.02
N THR A 149 -7.58 7.66 -2.95
CA THR A 149 -9.01 7.30 -2.96
C THR A 149 -9.20 5.82 -3.28
N SER A 150 -10.16 5.20 -2.61
CA SER A 150 -10.72 3.89 -2.99
C SER A 150 -12.24 3.99 -3.13
N ILE A 151 -12.81 3.38 -4.18
CA ILE A 151 -14.27 3.38 -4.39
C ILE A 151 -14.98 2.44 -3.41
N PHE A 152 -14.44 1.24 -3.14
CA PHE A 152 -15.03 0.31 -2.16
C PHE A 152 -14.46 0.43 -0.74
N GLY A 153 -13.65 1.46 -0.50
CA GLY A 153 -13.29 1.94 0.83
C GLY A 153 -11.87 1.63 1.30
N GLY A 154 -11.48 2.27 2.40
CA GLY A 154 -10.10 2.23 2.89
C GLY A 154 -9.18 3.06 2.01
N CYS A 155 -9.47 4.36 1.86
CA CYS A 155 -8.75 5.24 0.94
C CYS A 155 -7.25 5.39 1.28
N VAL A 156 -6.90 5.40 2.56
CA VAL A 156 -5.51 5.21 3.00
C VAL A 156 -5.21 3.72 3.04
N ALA A 157 -5.96 2.97 3.85
CA ALA A 157 -5.73 1.55 4.00
C ALA A 157 -7.01 0.73 4.14
N TYR A 158 -7.00 -0.44 3.52
CA TYR A 158 -7.87 -1.56 3.86
C TYR A 158 -7.05 -2.60 4.63
N ILE A 159 -7.61 -3.09 5.74
CA ILE A 159 -6.89 -3.94 6.68
C ILE A 159 -7.80 -5.11 7.06
N THR A 160 -7.35 -6.34 6.81
CA THR A 160 -8.08 -7.56 7.16
C THR A 160 -7.15 -8.56 7.81
N ALA A 161 -7.71 -9.36 8.72
CA ALA A 161 -6.99 -10.41 9.42
C ALA A 161 -7.90 -11.61 9.72
N GLU A 162 -7.35 -12.81 9.56
CA GLU A 162 -7.94 -14.06 10.04
C GLU A 162 -7.89 -14.16 11.59
N SER A 163 -8.69 -15.06 12.17
CA SER A 163 -8.95 -15.11 13.61
C SER A 163 -7.74 -15.47 14.48
N ASP A 164 -6.76 -16.15 13.91
CA ASP A 164 -5.51 -16.56 14.56
C ASP A 164 -4.42 -15.48 14.49
N ILE A 165 -4.59 -14.47 13.62
CA ILE A 165 -3.70 -13.32 13.50
C ILE A 165 -4.03 -12.29 14.58
N LYS A 166 -3.07 -12.05 15.49
CA LYS A 166 -3.22 -11.13 16.64
C LYS A 166 -2.44 -9.82 16.49
N SER A 167 -1.89 -9.56 15.31
CA SER A 167 -1.10 -8.36 15.06
C SER A 167 -1.94 -7.09 15.11
N VAL A 168 -1.32 -6.01 15.57
CA VAL A 168 -1.89 -4.66 15.58
C VAL A 168 -1.11 -3.82 14.59
N ALA A 169 -1.79 -3.33 13.54
CA ALA A 169 -1.21 -2.40 12.58
C ALA A 169 -1.11 -1.00 13.19
N LYS A 170 0.06 -0.38 13.15
CA LYS A 170 0.31 0.93 13.78
C LYS A 170 0.43 2.01 12.71
N PHE A 171 -0.35 3.08 12.85
CA PHE A 171 -0.31 4.27 12.01
C PHE A 171 0.05 5.45 12.89
N LYS A 172 1.26 5.97 12.74
CA LYS A 172 1.82 7.02 13.60
C LYS A 172 2.21 8.25 12.80
N ASN A 173 1.93 9.43 13.33
CA ASN A 173 2.34 10.71 12.73
C ASN A 173 1.96 10.81 11.24
N ILE A 174 0.69 10.52 10.94
CA ILE A 174 0.19 10.47 9.57
C ILE A 174 -0.51 11.77 9.21
N TYR A 175 -0.22 12.30 8.03
CA TYR A 175 -0.97 13.38 7.43
C TYR A 175 -1.77 12.90 6.23
N GLN A 176 -3.05 13.28 6.14
CA GLN A 176 -3.90 12.98 4.98
C GLN A 176 -4.60 14.23 4.46
N GLN A 177 -4.63 14.42 3.14
CA GLN A 177 -5.28 15.56 2.52
C GLN A 177 -5.98 15.18 1.20
N ASP A 178 -7.11 15.84 0.91
CA ASP A 178 -7.81 15.86 -0.38
C ASP A 178 -8.38 14.49 -0.84
N THR A 179 -8.77 13.63 0.10
CA THR A 179 -9.35 12.32 -0.24
C THR A 179 -10.80 12.41 -0.69
N GLY A 180 -11.12 11.70 -1.78
CA GLY A 180 -12.45 11.65 -2.38
C GLY A 180 -12.77 12.83 -3.31
N GLY A 181 -11.76 13.62 -3.70
CA GLY A 181 -11.93 14.88 -4.45
C GLY A 181 -12.36 14.76 -5.91
N TYR A 182 -12.38 13.56 -6.52
CA TYR A 182 -12.63 13.39 -7.96
C TYR A 182 -14.09 13.10 -8.34
N GLY A 183 -15.07 13.51 -7.52
CA GLY A 183 -16.47 13.13 -7.76
C GLY A 183 -16.71 11.61 -7.73
N ASN A 184 -15.73 10.86 -7.24
CA ASN A 184 -15.78 9.41 -7.15
C ASN A 184 -16.75 9.01 -6.05
N VAL A 185 -17.59 8.03 -6.39
CA VAL A 185 -18.58 7.44 -5.49
C VAL A 185 -17.85 6.50 -4.54
N ILE A 186 -17.53 6.96 -3.33
CA ILE A 186 -17.01 6.07 -2.29
C ILE A 186 -18.21 5.32 -1.68
N LYS A 187 -18.37 4.06 -2.08
CA LYS A 187 -19.58 3.25 -1.85
C LYS A 187 -19.69 2.75 -0.41
N GLU A 188 -18.61 2.25 0.17
CA GLU A 188 -18.63 1.61 1.50
C GLU A 188 -18.11 2.52 2.63
N GLY A 189 -17.60 3.71 2.28
CA GLY A 189 -16.95 4.63 3.22
C GLY A 189 -15.48 4.31 3.44
N GLY A 190 -14.94 4.64 4.61
CA GLY A 190 -13.52 4.45 4.91
C GLY A 190 -12.66 5.46 4.17
N LEU A 191 -12.95 6.75 4.35
CA LEU A 191 -12.13 7.85 3.81
C LEU A 191 -10.71 7.84 4.36
N ILE A 192 -10.47 7.15 5.47
CA ILE A 192 -9.16 6.91 6.04
C ILE A 192 -8.92 5.39 6.01
N LEU A 193 -9.50 4.66 6.97
CA LEU A 193 -9.28 3.24 7.17
C LEU A 193 -10.58 2.44 7.02
N PHE A 194 -10.44 1.23 6.50
CA PHE A 194 -11.46 0.20 6.56
C PHE A 194 -10.83 -1.05 7.18
N LEU A 195 -11.39 -1.50 8.30
CA LEU A 195 -10.94 -2.68 9.03
C LEU A 195 -11.99 -3.78 8.93
N ASP A 196 -11.56 -5.00 8.63
CA ASP A 196 -12.41 -6.16 8.48
C ASP A 196 -11.85 -7.40 9.21
N GLY A 197 -12.70 -8.40 9.44
CA GLY A 197 -12.33 -9.63 10.13
C GLY A 197 -11.89 -9.37 11.57
N TYR A 198 -10.67 -9.79 11.90
CA TYR A 198 -10.06 -9.63 13.22
C TYR A 198 -8.99 -8.53 13.27
N ALA A 199 -8.94 -7.67 12.24
CA ALA A 199 -7.94 -6.62 12.13
C ALA A 199 -7.97 -5.65 13.34
N SER A 200 -6.81 -5.34 13.88
CA SER A 200 -6.64 -4.36 14.96
C SER A 200 -5.68 -3.25 14.53
N VAL A 201 -6.02 -2.00 14.84
CA VAL A 201 -5.22 -0.83 14.49
C VAL A 201 -5.00 0.09 15.69
N ASP A 202 -3.78 0.61 15.82
CA ASP A 202 -3.47 1.76 16.65
C ASP A 202 -3.21 2.98 15.76
N LEU A 203 -3.94 4.06 15.99
CA LEU A 203 -3.84 5.31 15.26
C LEU A 203 -3.34 6.42 16.19
N GLU A 204 -2.12 6.89 15.97
CA GLU A 204 -1.45 7.86 16.82
C GLU A 204 -1.08 9.13 16.04
N ASN A 205 -1.47 10.30 16.56
CA ASN A 205 -1.16 11.61 15.94
C ASN A 205 -1.54 11.67 14.44
N PHE A 206 -2.75 11.21 14.11
CA PHE A 206 -3.29 11.32 12.76
C PHE A 206 -3.91 12.71 12.54
N LYS A 207 -3.55 13.35 11.43
CA LYS A 207 -4.09 14.65 11.01
C LYS A 207 -4.60 14.56 9.59
N GLY A 208 -5.70 15.22 9.29
CA GLY A 208 -6.08 15.40 7.91
C GLY A 208 -7.16 16.44 7.65
N LYS A 209 -7.33 16.78 6.37
CA LYS A 209 -8.28 17.80 5.92
C LYS A 209 -8.84 17.48 4.53
N ASN A 210 -9.92 18.16 4.18
CA ASN A 210 -10.56 18.06 2.86
C ASN A 210 -11.00 16.63 2.50
N PHE A 211 -11.68 15.97 3.44
CA PHE A 211 -12.34 14.69 3.18
C PHE A 211 -13.69 14.94 2.52
N SER A 212 -13.91 14.39 1.34
CA SER A 212 -15.20 14.48 0.65
C SER A 212 -15.73 13.11 0.29
N ASN A 213 -17.00 12.86 0.60
CA ASN A 213 -17.76 11.78 0.00
C ASN A 213 -19.09 12.35 -0.49
N TYR A 214 -19.33 12.30 -1.80
CA TYR A 214 -20.54 12.82 -2.42
C TYR A 214 -21.69 11.79 -2.42
N TYR A 215 -21.47 10.57 -1.90
CA TYR A 215 -22.43 9.48 -1.93
C TYR A 215 -22.53 8.76 -0.57
N HIS A 216 -23.75 8.63 -0.04
CA HIS A 216 -24.03 8.09 1.31
C HIS A 216 -23.28 8.79 2.46
N GLY A 217 -23.41 8.27 3.68
CA GLY A 217 -22.73 8.80 4.85
C GLY A 217 -21.21 8.67 4.71
N GLY A 218 -20.50 9.80 4.64
CA GLY A 218 -19.04 9.90 4.55
C GLY A 218 -18.32 9.40 5.80
N ARG A 219 -18.26 8.07 5.98
CA ARG A 219 -17.57 7.44 7.11
C ARG A 219 -16.06 7.60 6.93
N LEU A 220 -15.41 8.26 7.89
CA LEU A 220 -13.95 8.36 7.93
C LEU A 220 -13.30 7.00 8.20
N LEU A 221 -13.86 6.26 9.16
CA LEU A 221 -13.38 4.95 9.60
C LEU A 221 -14.53 3.96 9.49
N VAL A 222 -14.24 2.77 8.97
CA VAL A 222 -15.19 1.66 8.90
C VAL A 222 -14.58 0.45 9.60
N LEU A 223 -15.36 -0.15 10.50
CA LEU A 223 -15.00 -1.37 11.22
C LEU A 223 -16.11 -2.41 10.98
N SER A 224 -15.74 -3.62 10.59
CA SER A 224 -16.64 -4.77 10.45
C SER A 224 -16.14 -5.97 11.26
N ALA A 225 -17.06 -6.93 11.50
CA ALA A 225 -16.81 -8.15 12.25
C ALA A 225 -16.23 -7.90 13.65
N TYR A 226 -15.04 -8.44 13.95
CA TYR A 226 -14.37 -8.36 15.25
C TYR A 226 -13.23 -7.35 15.27
N SER A 227 -13.15 -6.49 14.25
CA SER A 227 -12.08 -5.50 14.12
C SER A 227 -12.11 -4.45 15.22
N LYS A 228 -10.94 -3.87 15.51
CA LYS A 228 -10.74 -2.92 16.60
C LYS A 228 -9.84 -1.78 16.17
N ILE A 229 -10.12 -0.60 16.71
CA ILE A 229 -9.25 0.56 16.55
C ILE A 229 -9.04 1.24 17.90
N ASN A 230 -7.78 1.58 18.20
CA ASN A 230 -7.41 2.49 19.27
C ASN A 230 -6.93 3.79 18.65
N ILE A 231 -7.34 4.93 19.20
CA ILE A 231 -6.96 6.26 18.72
C ILE A 231 -6.35 7.02 19.90
N SER A 232 -5.14 7.54 19.74
CA SER A 232 -4.38 8.24 20.78
C SER A 232 -3.67 9.49 20.28
#